data_AF-A0A1F9Z000-F1
#
_entry.id   AF-A0A1F9Z000-F1
#
_cell.length_a   1.000
_cell.length_b   1.000
_cell.length_c   1.000
_cell.angle_alpha   90.00
_cell.angle_beta   90.00
_cell.angle_gamma   90.00
#
_symmetry.space_group_name_H-M   'P 1'
#
loop_
_entity.id
_entity.type
_entity.pdbx_description
1 polymer ?
#
loop_
_entity_poly.entity_id
_entity_poly.type
_entity_poly.pdbx_seq_one_letter_code
_entity_poly.pdbx_strand_id
1 'polypeptide(L)'
;MSEEIIENGLLYGLKMPSSYTALEEKSIKTIKEGLRNYPKALKLFQMLEDDEETNTLLSLANYIAVRKLGYNDHGPIHARIVTANGVRLLQIILESKDLAIDSITGLSMSEDDAYLIVVAGCFLHDIGNAVHREEHEMFSVMFGKGILERLLPALYPETGKRTAILGQILHTLYAHDVGENALTIESAVIVIADGCDITKGRGRLSYDLGKHDIHSVSALSIESVDIHKGKTKMIEIHVVMSNSAGIYQLQETLGNKVAKSPLSDYVEIVADLMPSKAPPELRVMERIVFSDGKYKKP
;
A
#
# COMPACT_ATOMS: atom_id res chain seq x y z
N MET A 1 2.10 16.14 -27.19
CA MET A 1 2.42 14.70 -27.05
C MET A 1 1.55 13.95 -28.02
N SER A 2 2.07 12.95 -28.75
CA SER A 2 1.25 12.15 -29.67
C SER A 2 0.22 11.33 -28.88
N GLU A 3 -0.98 11.18 -29.46
CA GLU A 3 -2.09 10.40 -28.88
C GLU A 3 -1.72 8.93 -28.57
N GLU A 4 -0.64 8.41 -29.16
CA GLU A 4 -0.10 7.06 -28.90
C GLU A 4 0.46 6.84 -27.47
N ILE A 5 0.71 7.90 -26.69
CA ILE A 5 1.32 7.74 -25.37
C ILE A 5 0.31 7.28 -24.31
N ILE A 6 -1.00 7.48 -24.53
CA ILE A 6 -2.06 7.20 -23.55
C ILE A 6 -3.00 6.13 -24.13
N GLU A 7 -2.65 4.85 -23.95
CA GLU A 7 -3.60 3.76 -24.18
C GLU A 7 -3.80 3.00 -22.85
N ASN A 8 -5.03 3.00 -22.33
CA ASN A 8 -5.47 2.31 -21.11
C ASN A 8 -4.82 2.75 -19.78
N GLY A 9 -4.56 4.06 -19.59
CA GLY A 9 -4.04 4.58 -18.32
C GLY A 9 -2.59 4.19 -18.01
N LEU A 10 -1.89 3.63 -19.01
CA LEU A 10 -0.48 3.28 -18.94
C LEU A 10 0.27 4.18 -19.90
N LEU A 11 0.82 5.30 -19.42
CA LEU A 11 1.82 6.01 -20.20
C LEU A 11 2.98 5.04 -20.51
N TYR A 12 3.43 5.03 -21.77
CA TYR A 12 4.63 4.31 -22.26
C TYR A 12 4.49 2.81 -22.58
N GLY A 13 3.30 2.33 -22.98
CA GLY A 13 3.15 1.03 -23.66
C GLY A 13 3.49 -0.21 -22.81
N LEU A 14 3.40 -0.10 -21.49
CA LEU A 14 3.39 -1.24 -20.58
C LEU A 14 1.99 -1.88 -20.65
N LYS A 15 1.85 -3.13 -21.09
CA LYS A 15 0.60 -3.89 -20.93
C LYS A 15 0.66 -4.69 -19.64
N MET A 16 -0.25 -4.41 -18.71
CA MET A 16 -0.33 -5.16 -17.46
C MET A 16 -0.96 -6.55 -17.69
N PRO A 17 -0.51 -7.61 -16.97
CA PRO A 17 -1.16 -8.91 -17.01
C PRO A 17 -2.63 -8.85 -16.57
N SER A 18 -3.50 -9.70 -17.12
CA SER A 18 -4.94 -9.72 -16.80
C SER A 18 -5.25 -9.97 -15.31
N SER A 19 -4.33 -10.61 -14.58
CA SER A 19 -4.45 -10.76 -13.12
C SER A 19 -4.46 -9.42 -12.37
N TYR A 20 -3.88 -8.35 -12.94
CA TYR A 20 -3.93 -7.01 -12.36
C TYR A 20 -5.30 -6.37 -12.49
N THR A 21 -6.01 -6.61 -13.59
CA THR A 21 -7.35 -6.05 -13.80
C THR A 21 -8.32 -6.54 -12.72
N ALA A 22 -8.29 -7.83 -12.40
CA ALA A 22 -9.14 -8.38 -11.34
C ALA A 22 -8.77 -7.84 -9.95
N LEU A 23 -7.47 -7.63 -9.67
CA LEU A 23 -7.00 -7.03 -8.42
C LEU A 23 -7.41 -5.55 -8.33
N GLU A 24 -7.27 -4.79 -9.40
CA GLU A 24 -7.68 -3.39 -9.51
C GLU A 24 -9.18 -3.24 -9.25
N GLU A 25 -10.02 -4.03 -9.93
CA GLU A 25 -11.48 -4.02 -9.74
C GLU A 25 -11.87 -4.36 -8.29
N LYS A 26 -11.23 -5.38 -7.69
CA LYS A 26 -11.43 -5.74 -6.28
C LYS A 26 -11.04 -4.57 -5.37
N SER A 27 -9.90 -3.93 -5.60
CA SER A 27 -9.40 -2.81 -4.81
C SER A 27 -10.34 -1.61 -4.87
N ILE A 28 -10.78 -1.21 -6.06
CA ILE A 28 -11.73 -0.09 -6.24
C ILE A 28 -13.05 -0.39 -5.51
N LYS A 29 -13.54 -1.63 -5.61
CA LYS A 29 -14.74 -2.06 -4.89
C LYS A 29 -14.54 -1.95 -3.38
N THR A 30 -13.44 -2.48 -2.84
CA THR A 30 -13.12 -2.40 -1.41
C THR A 30 -13.05 -0.96 -0.92
N ILE A 31 -12.41 -0.05 -1.68
CA ILE A 31 -12.34 1.37 -1.34
C ILE A 31 -13.74 1.98 -1.29
N LYS A 32 -14.55 1.82 -2.34
CA LYS A 32 -15.90 2.40 -2.41
C LYS A 32 -16.83 1.87 -1.31
N GLU A 33 -16.75 0.58 -1.00
CA GLU A 33 -17.56 -0.02 0.06
C GLU A 33 -17.11 0.43 1.45
N GLY A 34 -15.79 0.47 1.70
CA GLY A 34 -15.22 0.92 2.98
C GLY A 34 -15.47 2.40 3.25
N LEU A 35 -15.46 3.24 2.21
CA LEU A 35 -15.65 4.69 2.32
C LEU A 35 -17.12 5.14 2.19
N ARG A 36 -18.09 4.23 2.09
CA ARG A 36 -19.51 4.57 1.81
C ARG A 36 -20.14 5.56 2.82
N ASN A 37 -19.66 5.56 4.06
CA ASN A 37 -20.14 6.42 5.15
C ASN A 37 -19.19 7.61 5.42
N TYR A 38 -18.15 7.77 4.61
CA TYR A 38 -17.06 8.75 4.79
C TYR A 38 -16.96 9.62 3.52
N PRO A 39 -17.91 10.57 3.35
CA PRO A 39 -18.10 11.28 2.09
C PRO A 39 -16.91 12.15 1.69
N LYS A 40 -16.16 12.72 2.64
CA LYS A 40 -14.96 13.53 2.28
C LYS A 40 -13.85 12.63 1.78
N ALA A 41 -13.57 11.52 2.47
CA ALA A 41 -12.56 10.55 2.05
C ALA A 41 -12.90 9.95 0.67
N LEU A 42 -14.16 9.55 0.46
CA LEU A 42 -14.62 9.05 -0.84
C LEU A 42 -14.50 10.11 -1.94
N LYS A 43 -14.84 11.37 -1.65
CA LYS A 43 -14.74 12.45 -2.62
C LYS A 43 -13.28 12.76 -2.96
N LEU A 44 -12.36 12.76 -1.98
CA LEU A 44 -10.94 12.94 -2.26
C LEU A 44 -10.39 11.81 -3.13
N PHE A 45 -10.74 10.54 -2.83
CA PHE A 45 -10.36 9.41 -3.66
C PHE A 45 -10.77 9.61 -5.13
N GLN A 46 -12.03 10.02 -5.37
CA GLN A 46 -12.50 10.33 -6.73
C GLN A 46 -11.72 11.47 -7.37
N MET A 47 -11.45 12.54 -6.62
CA MET A 47 -10.68 13.68 -7.12
C MET A 47 -9.24 13.29 -7.50
N LEU A 48 -8.61 12.38 -6.76
CA LEU A 48 -7.27 11.86 -7.06
C LEU A 48 -7.28 10.93 -8.28
N GLU A 49 -8.27 10.05 -8.38
CA GLU A 49 -8.46 9.17 -9.55
C GLU A 49 -8.68 9.96 -10.85
N ASP A 50 -9.39 11.09 -10.77
CA ASP A 50 -9.72 11.94 -11.92
C ASP A 50 -8.63 13.00 -12.23
N ASP A 51 -7.63 13.19 -11.35
CA ASP A 51 -6.61 14.23 -11.51
C ASP A 51 -5.50 13.80 -12.49
N GLU A 52 -5.39 14.53 -13.59
CA GLU A 52 -4.46 14.23 -14.69
C GLU A 52 -2.98 14.27 -14.24
N GLU A 53 -2.62 15.24 -13.39
CA GLU A 53 -1.27 15.37 -12.85
C GLU A 53 -0.89 14.16 -11.99
N THR A 54 -1.78 13.77 -11.07
CA THR A 54 -1.62 12.59 -10.21
C THR A 54 -1.40 11.32 -11.04
N ASN A 55 -2.27 11.05 -12.02
CA ASN A 55 -2.16 9.85 -12.87
C ASN A 55 -0.90 9.87 -13.75
N THR A 56 -0.48 11.05 -14.22
CA THR A 56 0.74 11.20 -15.01
C THR A 56 1.97 10.88 -14.16
N LEU A 57 2.04 11.38 -12.92
CA LEU A 57 3.14 11.10 -11.99
C LEU A 57 3.19 9.62 -11.63
N LEU A 58 2.05 8.98 -11.32
CA LEU A 58 2.01 7.53 -11.06
C LEU A 58 2.49 6.71 -12.27
N SER A 59 2.14 7.12 -13.49
CA SER A 59 2.60 6.42 -14.68
C SER A 59 4.10 6.61 -14.92
N LEU A 60 4.65 7.79 -14.64
CA LEU A 60 6.08 8.06 -14.70
C LEU A 60 6.85 7.30 -13.62
N ALA A 61 6.32 7.24 -12.40
CA ALA A 61 6.84 6.42 -11.31
C ALA A 61 6.97 4.96 -11.76
N ASN A 62 5.92 4.41 -12.38
CA ASN A 62 5.94 3.05 -12.88
C ASN A 62 6.96 2.84 -14.01
N TYR A 63 7.12 3.83 -14.91
CA TYR A 63 8.14 3.77 -15.95
C TYR A 63 9.55 3.69 -15.34
N ILE A 64 9.87 4.54 -14.35
CA ILE A 64 11.18 4.48 -13.69
C ILE A 64 11.35 3.14 -12.97
N ALA A 65 10.40 2.75 -12.12
CA ALA A 65 10.54 1.55 -11.32
C ALA A 65 10.60 0.28 -12.19
N VAL A 66 9.61 0.06 -13.06
CA VAL A 66 9.52 -1.17 -13.85
C VAL A 66 10.47 -1.16 -15.05
N ARG A 67 10.41 -0.14 -15.91
CA ARG A 67 11.19 -0.15 -17.17
C ARG A 67 12.66 0.16 -16.95
N LYS A 68 13.01 1.07 -16.03
CA LYS A 68 14.41 1.48 -15.84
C LYS A 68 15.15 0.65 -14.80
N LEU A 69 14.49 0.29 -13.69
CA LEU A 69 15.12 -0.42 -12.57
C LEU A 69 14.77 -1.91 -12.50
N GLY A 70 13.76 -2.35 -13.27
CA GLY A 70 13.24 -3.71 -13.18
C GLY A 70 12.62 -4.00 -11.81
N TYR A 71 12.11 -3.00 -11.11
CA TYR A 71 11.36 -3.17 -9.87
C TYR A 71 9.92 -3.53 -10.20
N ASN A 72 9.14 -3.86 -9.19
CA ASN A 72 7.74 -4.21 -9.36
C ASN A 72 6.87 -2.98 -9.69
N ASP A 73 5.57 -3.17 -9.90
CA ASP A 73 4.64 -2.06 -10.17
C ASP A 73 4.62 -1.02 -9.05
N HIS A 74 4.75 0.25 -9.45
CA HIS A 74 4.60 1.45 -8.61
C HIS A 74 3.69 2.47 -9.33
N GLY A 75 2.71 1.96 -10.09
CA GLY A 75 1.81 2.75 -10.93
C GLY A 75 0.42 2.96 -10.32
N PRO A 76 -0.56 3.39 -11.14
CA PRO A 76 -1.94 3.62 -10.68
C PRO A 76 -2.62 2.40 -10.07
N ILE A 77 -2.27 1.19 -10.52
CA ILE A 77 -2.87 -0.04 -9.96
C ILE A 77 -2.33 -0.29 -8.56
N HIS A 78 -1.01 -0.20 -8.37
CA HIS A 78 -0.39 -0.25 -7.05
C HIS A 78 -1.01 0.74 -6.07
N ALA A 79 -1.13 2.02 -6.45
CA ALA A 79 -1.75 3.06 -5.61
C ALA A 79 -3.16 2.64 -5.13
N ARG A 80 -3.99 2.08 -6.01
CA ARG A 80 -5.33 1.58 -5.65
C ARG A 80 -5.28 0.39 -4.69
N ILE A 81 -4.38 -0.56 -4.89
CA ILE A 81 -4.25 -1.71 -3.99
C ILE A 81 -3.83 -1.25 -2.59
N VAL A 82 -2.83 -0.37 -2.50
CA VAL A 82 -2.38 0.19 -1.22
C VAL A 82 -3.47 0.99 -0.54
N THR A 83 -4.26 1.79 -1.28
CA THR A 83 -5.42 2.48 -0.73
C THR A 83 -6.48 1.50 -0.21
N ALA A 84 -6.77 0.41 -0.94
CA ALA A 84 -7.71 -0.61 -0.48
C ALA A 84 -7.24 -1.30 0.81
N ASN A 85 -5.95 -1.62 0.90
CA ASN A 85 -5.32 -2.18 2.10
C ASN A 85 -5.40 -1.20 3.28
N GLY A 86 -5.07 0.07 3.06
CA GLY A 86 -5.13 1.12 4.08
C GLY A 86 -6.53 1.34 4.63
N VAL A 87 -7.54 1.42 3.74
CA VAL A 87 -8.96 1.49 4.13
C VAL A 87 -9.34 0.28 4.98
N ARG A 88 -8.93 -0.93 4.59
CA ARG A 88 -9.25 -2.15 5.33
C ARG A 88 -8.58 -2.21 6.71
N LEU A 89 -7.32 -1.80 6.80
CA LEU A 89 -6.58 -1.73 8.07
C LEU A 89 -7.21 -0.72 9.03
N LEU A 90 -7.46 0.51 8.57
CA LEU A 90 -8.08 1.55 9.38
C LEU A 90 -9.49 1.13 9.84
N GLN A 91 -10.26 0.46 8.98
CA GLN A 91 -11.56 -0.09 9.35
C GLN A 91 -11.47 -1.04 10.53
N ILE A 92 -10.52 -1.99 10.53
CA ILE A 92 -10.34 -2.92 11.64
C ILE A 92 -9.98 -2.18 12.93
N ILE A 93 -9.11 -1.18 12.85
CA ILE A 93 -8.68 -0.38 14.01
C ILE A 93 -9.85 0.41 14.60
N LEU A 94 -10.63 1.10 13.78
CA LEU A 94 -11.80 1.85 14.24
C LEU A 94 -12.88 0.93 14.82
N GLU A 95 -13.08 -0.25 14.23
CA GLU A 95 -14.05 -1.23 14.73
C GLU A 95 -13.63 -1.89 16.06
N SER A 96 -12.32 -2.00 16.34
CA SER A 96 -11.83 -2.58 17.60
C SER A 96 -12.05 -1.65 18.79
N LYS A 97 -11.88 -0.33 18.58
CA LYS A 97 -11.91 0.71 19.63
C LYS A 97 -10.82 0.57 20.70
N ASP A 98 -9.86 -0.34 20.50
CA ASP A 98 -8.79 -0.64 21.47
C ASP A 98 -7.52 0.18 21.21
N LEU A 99 -7.46 0.89 20.08
CA LEU A 99 -6.33 1.74 19.69
C LEU A 99 -6.84 3.12 19.27
N ALA A 100 -6.25 4.15 19.87
CA ALA A 100 -6.53 5.54 19.53
C ALA A 100 -5.89 5.92 18.19
N ILE A 101 -6.63 6.67 17.37
CA ILE A 101 -6.14 7.27 16.13
C ILE A 101 -5.69 8.71 16.41
N ASP A 102 -4.47 9.08 16.03
CA ASP A 102 -3.83 10.34 16.44
C ASP A 102 -4.58 11.58 15.93
N SER A 103 -5.07 11.59 14.69
CA SER A 103 -5.88 12.72 14.18
C SER A 103 -7.17 12.90 14.97
N ILE A 104 -7.78 11.82 15.45
CA ILE A 104 -9.04 11.87 16.19
C ILE A 104 -8.80 12.33 17.62
N THR A 105 -7.90 11.68 18.36
CA THR A 105 -7.69 11.94 19.79
C THR A 105 -6.78 13.13 20.05
N GLY A 106 -5.77 13.36 19.20
CA GLY A 106 -4.81 14.44 19.35
C GLY A 106 -5.24 15.75 18.66
N LEU A 107 -5.98 15.67 17.56
CA LEU A 107 -6.34 16.83 16.74
C LEU A 107 -7.86 17.09 16.64
N SER A 108 -8.68 16.32 17.36
CA SER A 108 -10.15 16.45 17.36
C SER A 108 -10.77 16.34 15.95
N MET A 109 -10.16 15.53 15.09
CA MET A 109 -10.68 15.25 13.74
C MET A 109 -11.72 14.12 13.76
N SER A 110 -12.50 14.01 12.69
CA SER A 110 -13.51 12.95 12.51
C SER A 110 -12.91 11.67 11.94
N GLU A 111 -13.60 10.53 12.05
CA GLU A 111 -13.22 9.31 11.34
C GLU A 111 -13.10 9.52 9.82
N ASP A 112 -13.96 10.34 9.22
CA ASP A 112 -13.90 10.70 7.80
C ASP A 112 -12.60 11.47 7.47
N ASP A 113 -12.12 12.31 8.40
CA ASP A 113 -10.81 12.97 8.25
C ASP A 113 -9.65 11.94 8.34
N ALA A 114 -9.73 10.96 9.24
CA ALA A 114 -8.72 9.90 9.37
C ALA A 114 -8.65 9.01 8.12
N TYR A 115 -9.81 8.59 7.57
CA TYR A 115 -9.85 7.89 6.29
C TYR A 115 -9.32 8.75 5.15
N LEU A 116 -9.62 10.04 5.14
CA LEU A 116 -9.11 10.96 4.12
C LEU A 116 -7.57 11.05 4.16
N ILE A 117 -6.97 11.09 5.35
CA ILE A 117 -5.51 11.07 5.51
C ILE A 117 -4.92 9.75 4.97
N VAL A 118 -5.49 8.61 5.37
CA VAL A 118 -5.02 7.28 4.91
C VAL A 118 -5.17 7.13 3.40
N VAL A 119 -6.31 7.54 2.83
CA VAL A 119 -6.56 7.49 1.39
C VAL A 119 -5.55 8.32 0.61
N ALA A 120 -5.35 9.57 1.01
CA ALA A 120 -4.41 10.47 0.34
C ALA A 120 -2.98 9.96 0.44
N GLY A 121 -2.57 9.53 1.64
CA GLY A 121 -1.24 8.99 1.90
C GLY A 121 -0.98 7.74 1.06
N CYS A 122 -1.85 6.72 1.13
CA CYS A 122 -1.75 5.51 0.32
C CYS A 122 -1.69 5.80 -1.19
N PHE A 123 -2.53 6.71 -1.69
CA PHE A 123 -2.65 6.93 -3.13
C PHE A 123 -1.46 7.73 -3.72
N LEU A 124 -0.87 8.61 -2.92
CA LEU A 124 0.19 9.53 -3.35
C LEU A 124 1.59 9.12 -2.90
N HIS A 125 1.76 8.09 -2.06
CA HIS A 125 3.05 7.81 -1.41
C HIS A 125 4.23 7.63 -2.37
N ASP A 126 3.97 7.10 -3.57
CA ASP A 126 5.00 6.67 -4.51
C ASP A 126 5.21 7.59 -5.73
N ILE A 127 4.47 8.70 -5.82
CA ILE A 127 4.54 9.62 -6.97
C ILE A 127 5.94 10.23 -7.15
N GLY A 128 6.74 10.29 -6.09
CA GLY A 128 8.12 10.76 -6.13
C GLY A 128 9.06 9.91 -6.99
N ASN A 129 8.73 8.62 -7.21
CA ASN A 129 9.49 7.77 -8.14
C ASN A 129 9.45 8.31 -9.59
N ALA A 130 8.52 9.22 -9.92
CA ALA A 130 8.51 9.92 -11.21
C ALA A 130 9.79 10.75 -11.45
N VAL A 131 10.49 11.14 -10.38
CA VAL A 131 11.77 11.85 -10.43
C VAL A 131 12.93 10.88 -10.24
N HIS A 132 12.94 10.16 -9.12
CA HIS A 132 14.01 9.22 -8.79
C HIS A 132 13.58 8.23 -7.71
N ARG A 133 14.27 7.09 -7.62
CA ARG A 133 14.01 6.08 -6.57
C ARG A 133 14.62 6.47 -5.22
N GLU A 134 15.84 7.00 -5.23
CA GLU A 134 16.45 7.56 -4.02
C GLU A 134 15.68 8.82 -3.62
N GLU A 135 15.37 8.95 -2.32
CA GLU A 135 14.62 10.09 -1.74
C GLU A 135 13.21 10.26 -2.31
N HIS A 136 12.62 9.21 -2.90
CA HIS A 136 11.28 9.26 -3.50
C HIS A 136 10.21 9.74 -2.50
N GLU A 137 10.35 9.46 -1.22
CA GLU A 137 9.49 9.96 -0.14
C GLU A 137 9.49 11.49 -0.06
N MET A 138 10.66 12.12 -0.22
CA MET A 138 10.79 13.59 -0.23
C MET A 138 10.17 14.19 -1.50
N PHE A 139 10.37 13.55 -2.65
CA PHE A 139 9.71 13.97 -3.89
C PHE A 139 8.19 13.78 -3.82
N SER A 140 7.70 12.71 -3.17
CA SER A 140 6.27 12.50 -2.93
C SER A 140 5.68 13.58 -2.03
N VAL A 141 6.40 14.03 -0.99
CA VAL A 141 5.99 15.20 -0.20
C VAL A 141 5.88 16.45 -1.07
N MET A 142 6.85 16.70 -1.96
CA MET A 142 6.86 17.87 -2.84
C MET A 142 5.67 17.88 -3.82
N PHE A 143 5.48 16.81 -4.59
CA PHE A 143 4.37 16.72 -5.54
C PHE A 143 3.02 16.60 -4.83
N GLY A 144 2.96 15.80 -3.77
CA GLY A 144 1.75 15.58 -2.98
C GLY A 144 1.23 16.89 -2.39
N LYS A 145 2.13 17.75 -1.88
CA LYS A 145 1.75 19.09 -1.42
C LYS A 145 1.08 19.91 -2.53
N GLY A 146 1.67 19.96 -3.73
CA GLY A 146 1.11 20.71 -4.86
C GLY A 146 -0.27 20.23 -5.27
N ILE A 147 -0.46 18.92 -5.39
CA ILE A 147 -1.76 18.29 -5.69
C ILE A 147 -2.78 18.61 -4.60
N LEU A 148 -2.45 18.38 -3.33
CA LEU A 148 -3.36 18.54 -2.21
C LEU A 148 -3.75 20.01 -1.98
N GLU A 149 -2.86 20.97 -2.26
CA GLU A 149 -3.19 22.40 -2.20
C GLU A 149 -4.26 22.79 -3.25
N ARG A 150 -4.32 22.10 -4.39
CA ARG A 150 -5.40 22.28 -5.38
C ARG A 150 -6.70 21.60 -4.97
N LEU A 151 -6.61 20.39 -4.40
CA LEU A 151 -7.78 19.53 -4.16
C LEU A 151 -8.48 19.79 -2.82
N LEU A 152 -7.72 19.94 -1.72
CA LEU A 152 -8.30 20.08 -0.37
C LEU A 152 -9.21 21.31 -0.16
N PRO A 153 -9.04 22.47 -0.83
CA PRO A 153 -9.96 23.61 -0.67
C PRO A 153 -11.43 23.28 -0.97
N ALA A 154 -11.71 22.31 -1.85
CA ALA A 154 -13.07 21.89 -2.15
C ALA A 154 -13.74 21.12 -1.00
N LEU A 155 -12.95 20.53 -0.10
CA LEU A 155 -13.43 19.73 1.05
C LEU A 155 -13.31 20.48 2.37
N TYR A 156 -12.32 21.38 2.48
CA TYR A 156 -11.99 22.15 3.67
C TYR A 156 -11.79 23.62 3.31
N PRO A 157 -12.86 24.44 3.30
CA PRO A 157 -12.75 25.86 2.99
C PRO A 157 -11.92 26.62 4.06
N GLU A 158 -12.00 26.19 5.32
CA GLU A 158 -11.27 26.81 6.43
C GLU A 158 -9.78 26.49 6.37
N THR A 159 -8.95 27.54 6.24
CA THR A 159 -7.50 27.40 6.13
C THR A 159 -6.88 26.60 7.27
N GLY A 160 -7.28 26.85 8.53
CA GLY A 160 -6.71 26.13 9.68
C GLY A 160 -6.93 24.62 9.60
N LYS A 161 -8.16 24.18 9.29
CA LYS A 161 -8.49 22.76 9.16
C LYS A 161 -7.78 22.13 7.97
N ARG A 162 -7.76 22.82 6.82
CA ARG A 162 -7.06 22.37 5.62
C ARG A 162 -5.56 22.20 5.86
N THR A 163 -4.91 23.15 6.54
CA THR A 163 -3.48 23.08 6.86
C THR A 163 -3.17 21.92 7.81
N ALA A 164 -4.02 21.68 8.81
CA ALA A 164 -3.85 20.54 9.72
C ALA A 164 -3.92 19.20 8.98
N ILE A 165 -4.94 19.00 8.13
CA ILE A 165 -5.09 17.80 7.30
C ILE A 165 -3.91 17.62 6.35
N LEU A 166 -3.51 18.69 5.66
CA LEU A 166 -2.35 18.65 4.75
C LEU A 166 -1.10 18.21 5.49
N GLY A 167 -0.81 18.78 6.67
CA GLY A 167 0.33 18.39 7.48
C GLY A 167 0.35 16.90 7.86
N GLN A 168 -0.82 16.35 8.22
CA GLN A 168 -0.93 14.91 8.50
C GLN A 168 -0.66 14.06 7.26
N ILE A 169 -1.23 14.42 6.10
CA ILE A 169 -0.98 13.69 4.87
C ILE A 169 0.50 13.73 4.49
N LEU A 170 1.14 14.90 4.51
CA LEU A 170 2.56 15.03 4.16
C LEU A 170 3.47 14.22 5.08
N HIS A 171 3.16 14.14 6.37
CA HIS A 171 3.86 13.26 7.31
C HIS A 171 3.81 11.80 6.83
N THR A 172 2.63 11.32 6.41
CA THR A 172 2.50 9.96 5.91
C THR A 172 3.29 9.69 4.62
N LEU A 173 3.35 10.68 3.70
CA LEU A 173 4.12 10.55 2.47
C LEU A 173 5.62 10.44 2.74
N TYR A 174 6.13 11.17 3.73
CA TYR A 174 7.54 11.06 4.12
C TYR A 174 7.85 9.70 4.78
N ALA A 175 6.95 9.22 5.64
CA ALA A 175 7.22 8.07 6.49
C ALA A 175 6.94 6.71 5.86
N HIS A 176 6.28 6.64 4.68
CA HIS A 176 5.70 5.41 4.15
C HIS A 176 6.71 4.27 3.87
N ASP A 177 7.97 4.58 3.52
CA ASP A 177 8.93 3.55 3.11
C ASP A 177 9.62 2.88 4.32
N VAL A 178 9.85 3.66 5.38
CA VAL A 178 10.61 3.24 6.57
C VAL A 178 9.71 3.29 7.81
N GLY A 179 9.40 2.13 8.38
CA GLY A 179 8.46 2.02 9.50
C GLY A 179 8.83 2.86 10.73
N GLU A 180 10.13 3.05 11.01
CA GLU A 180 10.60 3.88 12.12
C GLU A 180 10.24 5.36 11.98
N ASN A 181 9.98 5.83 10.76
CA ASN A 181 9.57 7.21 10.51
C ASN A 181 8.07 7.43 10.76
N ALA A 182 7.28 6.37 10.93
CA ALA A 182 5.84 6.47 11.16
C ALA A 182 5.54 6.92 12.61
N LEU A 183 5.38 8.23 12.80
CA LEU A 183 5.08 8.81 14.12
C LEU A 183 3.59 8.81 14.49
N THR A 184 2.70 8.41 13.58
CA THR A 184 1.24 8.34 13.83
C THR A 184 0.69 6.98 13.41
N ILE A 185 -0.45 6.60 13.97
CA ILE A 185 -1.14 5.36 13.62
C ILE A 185 -1.57 5.37 12.15
N GLU A 186 -2.04 6.49 11.62
CA GLU A 186 -2.39 6.62 10.20
C GLU A 186 -1.18 6.40 9.29
N SER A 187 -0.01 6.91 9.69
CA SER A 187 1.23 6.67 8.97
C SER A 187 1.65 5.20 9.05
N ALA A 188 1.49 4.56 10.21
CA ALA A 188 1.78 3.15 10.39
C ALA A 188 0.84 2.27 9.54
N VAL A 189 -0.43 2.65 9.42
CA VAL A 189 -1.40 2.02 8.52
C VAL A 189 -0.91 2.06 7.08
N ILE A 190 -0.39 3.20 6.60
CA ILE A 190 0.09 3.34 5.22
C ILE A 190 1.35 2.51 4.98
N VAL A 191 2.32 2.54 5.90
CA VAL A 191 3.52 1.70 5.86
C VAL A 191 3.16 0.22 5.70
N ILE A 192 2.22 -0.27 6.50
CA ILE A 192 1.79 -1.68 6.46
C ILE A 192 0.93 -1.95 5.21
N ALA A 193 0.07 -1.02 4.81
CA ALA A 193 -0.77 -1.16 3.62
C ALA A 193 0.06 -1.35 2.35
N ASP A 194 1.16 -0.60 2.22
CA ASP A 194 2.13 -0.78 1.14
C ASP A 194 2.86 -2.14 1.27
N GLY A 195 3.35 -2.47 2.47
CA GLY A 195 3.98 -3.76 2.73
C GLY A 195 3.09 -5.00 2.48
N CYS A 196 1.77 -4.87 2.57
CA CYS A 196 0.81 -5.94 2.26
C CYS A 196 0.71 -6.23 0.77
N ASP A 197 1.05 -5.25 -0.05
CA ASP A 197 1.06 -5.42 -1.48
C ASP A 197 2.40 -6.15 -1.80
N ILE A 198 2.37 -7.49 -1.80
CA ILE A 198 3.52 -8.36 -2.12
C ILE A 198 3.14 -9.56 -3.00
N THR A 199 1.91 -9.58 -3.53
CA THR A 199 1.40 -10.69 -4.35
C THR A 199 2.14 -10.86 -5.68
N LYS A 200 2.12 -12.08 -6.22
CA LYS A 200 2.75 -12.47 -7.50
C LYS A 200 2.37 -11.61 -8.71
N GLY A 201 1.24 -10.89 -8.65
CA GLY A 201 0.92 -9.87 -9.64
C GLY A 201 2.10 -8.92 -9.81
N ARG A 202 2.61 -8.37 -8.69
CA ARG A 202 3.63 -7.32 -8.69
C ARG A 202 4.92 -7.67 -9.43
N GLY A 203 5.41 -8.90 -9.27
CA GLY A 203 6.68 -9.34 -9.85
C GLY A 203 6.60 -9.88 -11.28
N ARG A 204 5.40 -10.16 -11.79
CA ARG A 204 5.21 -10.84 -13.09
C ARG A 204 5.82 -10.05 -14.24
N LEU A 205 5.54 -8.76 -14.32
CA LEU A 205 5.99 -7.92 -15.42
C LEU A 205 7.52 -7.76 -15.43
N SER A 206 8.12 -7.52 -14.26
CA SER A 206 9.57 -7.39 -14.10
C SER A 206 10.29 -8.71 -14.41
N TYR A 207 9.69 -9.84 -14.03
CA TYR A 207 10.16 -11.18 -14.41
C TYR A 207 10.09 -11.43 -15.92
N ASP A 208 8.96 -11.11 -16.54
CA ASP A 208 8.74 -11.27 -17.99
C ASP A 208 9.69 -10.36 -18.80
N LEU A 209 10.13 -9.23 -18.23
CA LEU A 209 11.15 -8.35 -18.79
C LEU A 209 12.60 -8.83 -18.58
N GLY A 210 12.79 -10.03 -18.03
CA GLY A 210 14.08 -10.72 -17.96
C GLY A 210 14.83 -10.59 -16.63
N LYS A 211 14.19 -10.03 -15.58
CA LYS A 211 14.79 -10.00 -14.24
C LYS A 211 14.46 -11.28 -13.48
N HIS A 212 15.45 -12.13 -13.32
CA HIS A 212 15.32 -13.44 -12.66
C HIS A 212 16.17 -13.50 -11.38
N ASP A 213 15.95 -12.57 -10.46
CA ASP A 213 16.61 -12.55 -9.16
C ASP A 213 15.72 -13.12 -8.04
N ILE A 214 16.27 -13.20 -6.82
CA ILE A 214 15.54 -13.75 -5.67
C ILE A 214 14.27 -12.97 -5.36
N HIS A 215 14.24 -11.66 -5.59
CA HIS A 215 13.08 -10.80 -5.34
C HIS A 215 11.92 -11.11 -6.31
N SER A 216 12.22 -11.28 -7.59
CA SER A 216 11.22 -11.66 -8.59
C SER A 216 10.64 -13.05 -8.31
N VAL A 217 11.49 -14.02 -7.93
CA VAL A 217 11.08 -15.41 -7.65
C VAL A 217 10.29 -15.52 -6.32
N SER A 218 10.70 -14.79 -5.28
CA SER A 218 9.99 -14.76 -3.99
C SER A 218 8.60 -14.12 -4.15
N ALA A 219 8.49 -13.00 -4.87
CA ALA A 219 7.22 -12.34 -5.13
C ALA A 219 6.26 -13.24 -5.90
N LEU A 220 6.74 -13.96 -6.91
CA LEU A 220 5.94 -14.93 -7.68
C LEU A 220 5.40 -16.10 -6.83
N SER A 221 5.96 -16.31 -5.64
CA SER A 221 5.56 -17.37 -4.72
C SER A 221 4.40 -16.96 -3.80
N ILE A 222 3.99 -15.68 -3.79
CA ILE A 222 2.87 -15.18 -2.97
C ILE A 222 1.57 -15.23 -3.79
N GLU A 223 0.63 -16.04 -3.36
CA GLU A 223 -0.64 -16.30 -4.03
C GLU A 223 -1.71 -15.27 -3.67
N SER A 224 -1.89 -15.01 -2.36
CA SER A 224 -2.78 -13.98 -1.86
C SER A 224 -2.26 -13.37 -0.56
N VAL A 225 -2.68 -12.14 -0.30
CA VAL A 225 -2.53 -11.45 0.98
C VAL A 225 -3.91 -10.91 1.33
N ASP A 226 -4.42 -11.30 2.49
CA ASP A 226 -5.75 -10.94 2.94
C ASP A 226 -5.69 -10.36 4.36
N ILE A 227 -6.38 -9.24 4.58
CA ILE A 227 -6.34 -8.47 5.84
C ILE A 227 -7.64 -8.68 6.61
N HIS A 228 -7.52 -9.30 7.79
CA HIS A 228 -8.64 -9.72 8.61
C HIS A 228 -8.52 -9.22 10.05
N LYS A 229 -9.65 -9.26 10.78
CA LYS A 229 -9.61 -9.16 12.24
C LYS A 229 -8.90 -10.40 12.76
N GLY A 230 -7.85 -10.20 13.54
CA GLY A 230 -7.10 -11.32 14.10
C GLY A 230 -7.82 -11.98 15.26
N LYS A 231 -7.38 -13.19 15.59
CA LYS A 231 -7.88 -13.94 16.77
C LYS A 231 -7.01 -13.69 17.99
N THR A 232 -5.71 -13.48 17.78
CA THR A 232 -4.73 -13.29 18.84
C THR A 232 -4.31 -11.84 18.93
N LYS A 233 -4.05 -11.21 17.78
CA LYS A 233 -3.83 -9.76 17.69
C LYS A 233 -5.00 -9.07 17.00
N MET A 234 -5.04 -7.74 17.07
CA MET A 234 -6.13 -6.94 16.49
C MET A 234 -6.27 -7.21 14.97
N ILE A 235 -5.14 -7.27 14.27
CA ILE A 235 -5.07 -7.44 12.81
C ILE A 235 -4.29 -8.72 12.51
N GLU A 236 -4.88 -9.58 11.69
CA GLU A 236 -4.19 -10.71 11.06
C GLU A 236 -4.01 -10.41 9.57
N ILE A 237 -2.76 -10.45 9.11
CA ILE A 237 -2.42 -10.43 7.69
C ILE A 237 -2.13 -11.88 7.28
N HIS A 238 -3.10 -12.49 6.61
CA HIS A 238 -2.99 -13.87 6.15
C HIS A 238 -2.35 -13.91 4.77
N VAL A 239 -1.30 -14.71 4.60
CA VAL A 239 -0.55 -14.82 3.37
C VAL A 239 -0.53 -16.27 2.91
N VAL A 240 -0.98 -16.52 1.68
CA VAL A 240 -0.93 -17.83 1.05
C VAL A 240 0.24 -17.86 0.08
N MET A 241 1.08 -18.89 0.17
CA MET A 241 2.27 -19.04 -0.67
C MET A 241 2.23 -20.35 -1.45
N SER A 242 2.67 -20.36 -2.70
CA SER A 242 2.85 -21.59 -3.49
C SER A 242 4.24 -22.22 -3.32
N ASN A 243 5.21 -21.46 -2.81
CA ASN A 243 6.58 -21.90 -2.55
C ASN A 243 7.18 -21.18 -1.34
N SER A 244 8.07 -21.84 -0.60
CA SER A 244 8.77 -21.28 0.56
C SER A 244 9.70 -20.10 0.22
N ALA A 245 10.06 -19.90 -1.04
CA ALA A 245 10.77 -18.69 -1.49
C ALA A 245 10.01 -17.40 -1.13
N GLY A 246 8.67 -17.45 -0.98
CA GLY A 246 7.85 -16.31 -0.54
C GLY A 246 8.19 -15.80 0.86
N ILE A 247 8.82 -16.62 1.71
CA ILE A 247 9.27 -16.24 3.05
C ILE A 247 10.23 -15.06 3.00
N TYR A 248 11.09 -15.01 1.98
CA TYR A 248 12.02 -13.90 1.81
C TYR A 248 11.27 -12.58 1.63
N GLN A 249 10.19 -12.58 0.84
CA GLN A 249 9.39 -11.38 0.62
C GLN A 249 8.62 -10.97 1.87
N LEU A 250 8.10 -11.95 2.61
CA LEU A 250 7.51 -11.68 3.92
C LEU A 250 8.51 -11.03 4.87
N GLN A 251 9.74 -11.51 4.93
CA GLN A 251 10.78 -11.02 5.85
C GLN A 251 11.27 -9.62 5.50
N GLU A 252 11.69 -9.42 4.26
CA GLU A 252 12.39 -8.21 3.85
C GLU A 252 11.45 -7.01 3.64
N THR A 253 10.18 -7.24 3.31
CA THR A 253 9.21 -6.16 3.10
C THR A 253 8.21 -6.07 4.23
N LEU A 254 7.19 -6.94 4.25
CA LEU A 254 6.05 -6.81 5.15
C LEU A 254 6.45 -6.92 6.62
N GLY A 255 7.23 -7.95 6.98
CA GLY A 255 7.67 -8.22 8.34
C GLY A 255 8.51 -7.08 8.90
N ASN A 256 9.47 -6.58 8.13
CA ASN A 256 10.29 -5.43 8.48
C ASN A 256 9.44 -4.16 8.71
N LYS A 257 8.50 -3.86 7.80
CA LYS A 257 7.58 -2.71 7.91
C LYS A 257 6.68 -2.82 9.15
N VAL A 258 6.14 -3.99 9.45
CA VAL A 258 5.35 -4.23 10.68
C VAL A 258 6.20 -4.07 11.93
N ALA A 259 7.37 -4.71 11.98
CA ALA A 259 8.25 -4.75 13.16
C ALA A 259 8.68 -3.37 13.67
N LYS A 260 8.87 -2.44 12.74
CA LYS A 260 9.42 -1.12 12.99
C LYS A 260 8.35 -0.03 13.09
N SER A 261 7.09 -0.39 12.90
CA SER A 261 5.96 0.52 13.00
C SER A 261 5.38 0.56 14.43
N PRO A 262 4.67 1.64 14.80
CA PRO A 262 3.85 1.69 16.02
C PRO A 262 2.77 0.59 16.13
N LEU A 263 2.49 -0.15 15.05
CA LEU A 263 1.49 -1.21 15.01
C LEU A 263 2.06 -2.62 15.27
N SER A 264 3.35 -2.76 15.59
CA SER A 264 4.04 -4.06 15.79
C SER A 264 3.32 -4.99 16.78
N ASP A 265 2.74 -4.43 17.84
CA ASP A 265 2.09 -5.19 18.90
C ASP A 265 0.64 -5.56 18.56
N TYR A 266 0.06 -4.93 17.53
CA TYR A 266 -1.34 -5.08 17.12
C TYR A 266 -1.52 -5.95 15.87
N VAL A 267 -0.43 -6.29 15.17
CA VAL A 267 -0.45 -7.03 13.91
C VAL A 267 0.23 -8.38 14.06
N GLU A 268 -0.41 -9.42 13.55
CA GLU A 268 0.18 -10.74 13.32
C GLU A 268 0.18 -11.08 11.82
N ILE A 269 1.26 -11.66 11.32
CA ILE A 269 1.32 -12.17 9.94
C ILE A 269 1.30 -13.70 10.00
N VAL A 270 0.31 -14.31 9.35
CA VAL A 270 0.17 -15.77 9.29
C VAL A 270 0.39 -16.21 7.86
N ALA A 271 1.48 -16.94 7.60
CA ALA A 271 1.84 -17.40 6.28
C ALA A 271 1.65 -18.92 6.15
N ASP A 272 0.80 -19.34 5.21
CA ASP A 272 0.49 -20.73 4.91
C ASP A 272 1.06 -21.14 3.54
N LEU A 273 1.79 -22.26 3.50
CA LEU A 273 2.22 -22.87 2.25
C LEU A 273 1.09 -23.75 1.69
N MET A 274 0.69 -23.51 0.45
CA MET A 274 -0.26 -24.36 -0.26
C MET A 274 0.25 -25.80 -0.31
N PRO A 275 -0.65 -26.81 -0.25
CA PRO A 275 -0.26 -28.21 -0.34
C PRO A 275 0.54 -28.48 -1.62
N SER A 276 1.84 -28.67 -1.47
CA SER A 276 2.73 -28.94 -2.60
C SER A 276 2.64 -30.40 -3.03
N LYS A 277 2.67 -30.66 -4.35
CA LYS A 277 2.90 -32.02 -4.89
C LYS A 277 4.34 -32.50 -4.64
N ALA A 278 5.24 -31.62 -4.20
CA ALA A 278 6.60 -31.98 -3.85
C ALA A 278 6.62 -32.94 -2.64
N PRO A 279 7.56 -33.91 -2.63
CA PRO A 279 7.80 -34.79 -1.50
C PRO A 279 7.97 -34.00 -0.19
N PRO A 280 7.49 -34.54 0.96
CA PRO A 280 7.62 -33.89 2.26
C PRO A 280 9.07 -33.48 2.61
N GLU A 281 10.08 -34.25 2.20
CA GLU A 281 11.49 -33.93 2.45
C GLU A 281 11.99 -32.64 1.78
N LEU A 282 11.28 -32.12 0.77
CA LEU A 282 11.62 -30.87 0.09
C LEU A 282 10.80 -29.67 0.59
N ARG A 283 9.88 -29.88 1.55
CA ARG A 283 9.09 -28.81 2.15
C ARG A 283 9.85 -28.21 3.32
N VAL A 284 10.17 -26.93 3.23
CA VAL A 284 10.98 -26.25 4.26
C VAL A 284 10.14 -25.89 5.49
N MET A 285 8.93 -25.35 5.31
CA MET A 285 7.95 -25.05 6.37
C MET A 285 6.53 -25.00 5.79
N GLU A 286 5.54 -25.55 6.49
CA GLU A 286 4.13 -25.53 6.05
C GLU A 286 3.36 -24.29 6.56
N ARG A 287 3.74 -23.75 7.72
CA ARG A 287 3.16 -22.53 8.31
C ARG A 287 4.21 -21.74 9.08
N ILE A 288 4.14 -20.42 8.99
CA ILE A 288 4.99 -19.48 9.72
C ILE A 288 4.13 -18.36 10.32
N VAL A 289 4.43 -17.96 11.55
CA VAL A 289 3.74 -16.84 12.23
C VAL A 289 4.73 -15.75 12.57
N PHE A 290 4.49 -14.51 12.16
CA PHE A 290 5.24 -13.34 12.60
C PHE A 290 4.46 -12.59 13.67
N SER A 291 5.06 -12.43 14.84
CA SER A 291 4.44 -11.73 15.97
C SER A 291 5.52 -11.24 16.93
N ASP A 292 5.31 -10.05 17.50
CA ASP A 292 6.23 -9.38 18.43
C ASP A 292 7.61 -9.14 17.80
N GLY A 293 7.60 -8.70 16.54
CA GLY A 293 8.81 -8.41 15.76
C GLY A 293 9.63 -9.65 15.37
N LYS A 294 9.11 -10.87 15.54
CA LYS A 294 9.86 -12.11 15.29
C LYS A 294 9.03 -13.17 14.59
N TYR A 295 9.68 -13.94 13.71
CA TYR A 295 9.12 -15.16 13.13
C TYR A 295 9.19 -16.30 14.15
N LYS A 296 8.05 -16.95 14.37
CA LYS A 296 7.84 -18.08 15.28
C LYS A 296 7.41 -19.29 14.47
N LYS A 297 7.82 -20.48 14.93
CA LYS A 297 7.17 -21.73 14.50
C LYS A 297 5.80 -21.81 15.19
N PRO A 298 4.77 -22.33 14.50
CA PRO A 298 3.43 -22.50 15.07
C PRO A 298 3.43 -23.41 16.30
#